data_AF-A0A0E1W593-F1
#
_entry.id   AF-A0A0E1W593-F1
#
_cell.length_a   1.000
_cell.length_b   1.000
_cell.length_c   1.000
_cell.angle_alpha   90.00
_cell.angle_beta   90.00
_cell.angle_gamma   90.00
#
_symmetry.space_group_name_H-M   'P 1'
#
loop_
_entity.id
_entity.type
_entity.pdbx_description
1 polymer ?
#
loop_
_entity_poly.entity_id
_entity_poly.type
_entity_poly.pdbx_seq_one_letter_code
_entity_poly.pdbx_strand_id
1 'polypeptide(L)'
;MWLNPEEIRLLGSLMMTEEFDGGQRCTFRLLPRCHAYIDGDVKLTRTGTLVQIKKLLLETRGHAEWRGLQDAWAAIGQTKFQCFPRAWLQTELQAAYWNRISLHNLVLLRGIYALIKADMLALEYEFREEATINTFIALDASFELVLRHLKRCGVPSPSSRDAGAWLYRTFDEPLGLSYGENVRYFEEFYDQRIQTMHPGSRLGDMPFAPLAWDDYSHLRSVLPGILGFLITGQHTPEFLELFRAAKERAGRSSI
;
A
#
# COMPACT_ATOMS: atom_id res chain seq x y z
N MET A 1 -15.73 7.16 5.24
CA MET A 1 -14.56 6.93 4.37
C MET A 1 -13.57 8.05 4.66
N TRP A 2 -12.36 7.74 5.13
CA TRP A 2 -11.41 8.73 5.67
C TRP A 2 -10.33 9.19 4.65
N LEU A 3 -10.22 8.49 3.51
CA LEU A 3 -9.50 8.93 2.32
C LEU A 3 -10.43 8.85 1.11
N ASN A 4 -10.47 9.90 0.30
CA ASN A 4 -11.14 9.86 -0.99
C ASN A 4 -10.27 9.14 -2.05
N PRO A 5 -10.84 8.68 -3.19
CA PRO A 5 -10.08 7.96 -4.22
C PRO A 5 -8.87 8.71 -4.79
N GLU A 6 -8.94 10.04 -4.86
CA GLU A 6 -7.83 10.88 -5.34
C GLU A 6 -6.66 10.90 -4.35
N GLU A 7 -6.96 10.92 -3.05
CA GLU A 7 -5.95 10.81 -2.00
C GLU A 7 -5.30 9.43 -1.98
N ILE A 8 -6.09 8.36 -2.18
CA ILE A 8 -5.56 6.99 -2.33
C ILE A 8 -4.62 6.94 -3.53
N ARG A 9 -5.01 7.53 -4.66
CA ARG A 9 -4.16 7.63 -5.85
C ARG A 9 -2.86 8.37 -5.58
N LEU A 10 -2.91 9.47 -4.83
CA LEU A 10 -1.73 10.29 -4.51
C LEU A 10 -0.73 9.49 -3.70
N LEU A 11 -1.20 8.95 -2.58
CA LEU A 11 -0.36 8.22 -1.65
C LEU A 11 0.14 6.91 -2.25
N GLY A 12 -0.70 6.22 -3.02
CA GLY A 12 -0.29 5.04 -3.79
C GLY A 12 0.80 5.35 -4.82
N SER A 13 0.68 6.47 -5.53
CA SER A 13 1.72 6.89 -6.49
C SER A 13 3.05 7.18 -5.82
N LEU A 14 3.04 7.70 -4.59
CA LEU A 14 4.26 7.93 -3.80
C LEU A 14 4.82 6.62 -3.25
N MET A 15 3.96 5.74 -2.73
CA MET A 15 4.34 4.43 -2.21
C MET A 15 5.09 3.59 -3.26
N MET A 16 4.67 3.65 -4.52
CA MET A 16 5.33 2.93 -5.62
C MET A 16 6.66 3.55 -6.07
N THR A 17 7.03 4.72 -5.53
CA THR A 17 8.31 5.40 -5.80
C THR A 17 9.34 5.22 -4.67
N GLU A 18 8.97 4.54 -3.59
CA GLU A 18 9.87 4.30 -2.46
C GLU A 18 11.12 3.54 -2.90
N GLU A 19 12.28 4.10 -2.59
CA GLU A 19 13.56 3.41 -2.75
C GLU A 19 13.66 2.26 -1.75
N PHE A 20 14.16 1.12 -2.21
CA PHE A 20 14.34 -0.07 -1.37
C PHE A 20 15.83 -0.30 -1.09
N ASP A 21 16.37 0.37 -0.06
CA ASP A 21 17.77 0.20 0.39
C ASP A 21 17.93 -0.67 1.66
N GLY A 22 16.92 -1.49 2.00
CA GLY A 22 16.96 -2.30 3.22
C GLY A 22 16.58 -1.54 4.50
N GLY A 23 16.05 -0.32 4.38
CA GLY A 23 15.52 0.49 5.48
C GLY A 23 13.99 0.50 5.66
N GLN A 24 13.49 1.48 6.42
CA GLN A 24 12.07 1.72 6.68
C GLN A 24 11.36 2.33 5.45
N ARG A 25 10.26 1.72 5.03
CA ARG A 25 9.31 2.25 4.03
C ARG A 25 8.66 3.55 4.55
N CYS A 26 8.27 4.46 3.64
CA CYS A 26 7.59 5.70 4.04
C CYS A 26 6.26 5.35 4.70
N THR A 27 6.16 5.56 6.00
CA THR A 27 4.96 5.22 6.76
C THR A 27 3.98 6.39 6.71
N PHE A 28 2.90 6.25 5.95
CA PHE A 28 1.93 7.32 5.78
C PHE A 28 1.11 7.55 7.06
N ARG A 29 1.51 8.51 7.90
CA ARG A 29 0.68 8.95 9.01
C ARG A 29 -0.30 10.03 8.54
N LEU A 30 -1.54 9.63 8.30
CA LEU A 30 -2.62 10.59 8.08
C LEU A 30 -3.17 11.02 9.43
N LEU A 31 -2.93 12.30 9.75
CA LEU A 31 -3.47 12.93 10.93
C LEU A 31 -5.01 12.98 10.82
N PRO A 32 -5.73 12.71 11.91
CA PRO A 32 -7.18 12.65 11.90
C PRO A 32 -7.75 13.96 11.35
N ARG A 33 -8.49 13.86 10.24
CA ARG A 33 -9.20 15.00 9.65
C ARG A 33 -10.59 15.10 10.24
N CYS A 34 -10.74 16.11 11.07
CA CYS A 34 -12.01 16.67 11.46
C CYS A 34 -12.39 17.64 10.35
N HIS A 35 -13.41 17.32 9.56
CA HIS A 35 -13.94 18.22 8.57
C HIS A 35 -15.14 18.95 9.16
N ALA A 36 -15.22 20.26 8.98
CA ALA A 36 -16.47 20.98 9.14
C ALA A 36 -17.35 20.60 7.94
N TYR A 37 -18.46 19.91 8.20
CA TYR A 37 -19.47 19.67 7.18
C TYR A 37 -20.29 20.96 7.02
N ILE A 38 -20.28 21.54 5.82
CA ILE A 38 -21.14 22.67 5.49
C ILE A 38 -22.39 22.10 4.85
N ASP A 39 -23.50 22.09 5.60
CA ASP A 39 -24.79 21.66 5.07
C ASP A 39 -25.38 22.77 4.19
N GLY A 40 -25.41 22.57 2.86
CA GLY A 40 -25.99 23.52 1.89
C GLY A 40 -25.30 23.57 0.51
N ASP A 41 -25.97 24.17 -0.48
CA ASP A 41 -25.45 24.38 -1.84
C ASP A 41 -24.40 25.52 -1.85
N VAL A 42 -23.14 25.16 -1.57
CA VAL A 42 -22.01 26.10 -1.52
C VAL A 42 -21.41 26.30 -2.91
N LYS A 43 -21.73 27.43 -3.56
CA LYS A 43 -21.13 27.82 -4.84
C LYS A 43 -19.86 28.64 -4.63
N LEU A 44 -18.70 28.01 -4.84
CA LEU A 44 -17.37 28.64 -4.70
C LEU A 44 -17.16 29.87 -5.62
N THR A 45 -17.97 30.02 -6.66
CA THR A 45 -17.93 31.15 -7.60
C THR A 45 -18.63 32.40 -7.09
N ARG A 46 -19.38 32.33 -5.97
CA ARG A 46 -20.07 33.49 -5.41
C ARG A 46 -19.15 34.32 -4.51
N THR A 47 -19.10 35.62 -4.77
CA THR A 47 -18.39 36.59 -3.94
C THR A 47 -18.96 36.58 -2.53
N GLY A 48 -18.16 36.22 -1.53
CA GLY A 48 -18.57 36.12 -0.12
C GLY A 48 -18.63 34.70 0.45
N THR A 49 -18.67 33.66 -0.39
CA THR A 49 -18.65 32.26 0.06
C THR A 49 -17.38 31.94 0.86
N LEU A 50 -16.24 32.47 0.45
CA LEU A 50 -14.97 32.30 1.17
C LEU A 50 -15.02 32.89 2.60
N VAL A 51 -15.75 34.00 2.78
CA VAL A 51 -15.93 34.66 4.08
C VAL A 51 -16.84 33.83 4.97
N GLN A 52 -17.91 33.25 4.42
CA GLN A 52 -18.81 32.35 5.16
C GLN A 52 -18.09 31.06 5.59
N ILE A 53 -17.32 30.43 4.71
CA ILE A 53 -16.51 29.25 5.04
C ILE A 53 -15.53 29.60 6.17
N LYS A 54 -14.83 30.73 6.06
CA LYS A 54 -13.86 31.19 7.06
C LYS A 54 -14.53 31.46 8.42
N LYS A 55 -15.71 32.08 8.42
CA LYS A 55 -16.50 32.34 9.63
C LYS A 55 -16.92 31.04 10.30
N LEU A 56 -17.46 30.08 9.55
CA LEU A 56 -17.90 28.79 10.07
C LEU A 56 -16.73 28.02 10.73
N LEU A 57 -15.56 27.98 10.07
CA LEU A 57 -14.36 27.35 10.62
C LEU A 57 -13.89 28.00 11.93
N LEU A 58 -13.98 29.33 12.03
CA LEU A 58 -13.60 30.07 13.24
C LEU A 58 -14.59 29.85 14.39
N GLU A 59 -15.89 29.73 14.08
CA GLU A 59 -16.93 29.45 15.07
C GLU A 59 -16.85 28.01 15.60
N THR A 60 -16.49 27.05 14.73
CA THR A 60 -16.37 25.63 15.12
C THR A 60 -15.17 25.38 16.06
N ARG A 61 -14.14 26.25 16.00
CA ARG A 61 -12.92 26.16 16.83
C ARG A 61 -13.19 26.15 18.33
N GLY A 62 -14.31 26.70 18.82
CA GLY A 62 -14.58 26.86 20.25
C GLY A 62 -15.42 25.78 20.94
N HIS A 63 -15.91 24.78 20.20
CA HIS A 63 -16.83 23.78 20.77
C HIS A 63 -16.15 22.85 21.78
N ALA A 64 -16.80 22.61 22.93
CA ALA A 64 -16.25 21.83 24.05
C ALA A 64 -15.95 20.36 23.70
N GLU A 65 -16.72 19.77 22.78
CA GLU A 65 -16.50 18.40 22.26
C GLU A 65 -15.21 18.28 21.43
N TRP A 66 -14.62 19.42 21.04
CA TRP A 66 -13.41 19.48 20.23
C TRP A 66 -12.14 19.61 21.06
N ARG A 67 -12.20 19.61 22.41
CA ARG A 67 -11.00 19.83 23.24
C ARG A 67 -9.90 18.79 23.02
N GLY A 68 -10.22 17.49 23.05
CA GLY A 68 -9.26 16.43 22.75
C GLY A 68 -8.73 16.49 21.32
N LEU A 69 -9.52 17.06 20.41
CA LEU A 69 -9.17 17.29 19.01
C LEU A 69 -8.29 18.53 18.83
N GLN A 70 -8.50 19.58 19.62
CA GLN A 70 -7.70 20.79 19.70
C GLN A 70 -6.34 20.49 20.31
N ASP A 71 -6.28 19.61 21.30
CA ASP A 71 -5.02 19.11 21.88
C ASP A 71 -4.26 18.27 20.86
N ALA A 72 -4.95 17.38 20.13
CA ALA A 72 -4.38 16.68 18.98
C ALA A 72 -3.91 17.66 17.89
N TRP A 73 -4.67 18.72 17.58
CA TRP A 73 -4.29 19.77 16.63
C TRP A 73 -3.11 20.62 17.09
N ALA A 74 -2.98 20.89 18.39
CA ALA A 74 -1.85 21.61 18.95
C ALA A 74 -0.57 20.75 18.89
N ALA A 75 -0.68 19.45 19.14
CA ALA A 75 0.40 18.49 18.93
C ALA A 75 0.77 18.37 17.43
N ILE A 76 -0.22 18.34 16.54
CA ILE A 76 -0.05 18.39 15.08
C ILE A 76 0.58 19.71 14.62
N GLY A 77 0.26 20.83 15.26
CA GLY A 77 0.81 22.14 14.95
C GLY A 77 2.34 22.22 15.09
N GLN A 78 2.94 21.31 15.87
CA GLN A 78 4.39 21.17 16.00
C GLN A 78 5.02 20.30 14.89
N THR A 79 4.26 19.41 14.24
CA THR A 79 4.69 18.60 13.08
C THR A 79 3.50 18.33 12.15
N LYS A 80 3.20 19.31 11.30
CA LYS A 80 1.98 19.36 10.46
C LYS A 80 1.87 18.24 9.42
N PHE A 81 2.99 17.62 9.09
CA PHE A 81 3.11 16.47 8.22
C PHE A 81 4.31 15.66 8.72
N GLN A 82 4.17 14.33 8.75
CA GLN A 82 5.36 13.49 8.75
C GLN A 82 5.92 13.55 7.32
N CYS A 83 6.82 14.51 7.10
CA CYS A 83 7.55 14.61 5.85
C CYS A 83 8.65 13.55 5.85
N PHE A 84 8.75 12.78 4.77
CA PHE A 84 9.87 11.88 4.55
C PHE A 84 10.97 12.62 3.76
N PRO A 85 12.24 12.29 3.96
CA PRO A 85 13.32 12.78 3.10
C PRO A 85 13.00 12.51 1.62
N ARG A 86 13.16 13.53 0.76
CA ARG A 86 12.96 13.37 -0.69
C ARG A 86 13.83 12.22 -1.26
N ALA A 87 15.01 12.02 -0.70
CA ALA A 87 15.94 10.97 -1.09
C ALA A 87 15.40 9.54 -0.86
N TRP A 88 14.27 9.37 -0.17
CA TRP A 88 13.64 8.05 -0.01
C TRP A 88 12.66 7.73 -1.15
N LEU A 89 12.44 8.68 -2.07
CA LEU A 89 11.47 8.56 -3.15
C LEU A 89 12.12 8.91 -4.50
N GLN A 90 11.91 8.04 -5.48
CA GLN A 90 12.19 8.27 -6.90
C GLN A 90 11.09 9.16 -7.50
N THR A 91 11.07 10.42 -7.09
CA THR A 91 9.99 11.39 -7.37
C THR A 91 9.66 11.55 -8.86
N GLU A 92 10.63 11.33 -9.73
CA GLU A 92 10.52 11.34 -11.19
C GLU A 92 9.57 10.25 -11.73
N LEU A 93 9.42 9.13 -11.02
CA LEU A 93 8.51 8.04 -11.41
C LEU A 93 7.07 8.30 -10.96
N GLN A 94 6.84 9.24 -10.04
CA GLN A 94 5.52 9.46 -9.44
C GLN A 94 4.47 9.79 -10.49
N ALA A 95 4.79 10.66 -11.45
CA ALA A 95 3.86 11.03 -12.52
C ALA A 95 3.45 9.83 -13.38
N ALA A 96 4.36 8.87 -13.60
CA ALA A 96 4.07 7.68 -14.38
C ALA A 96 3.07 6.75 -13.68
N TYR A 97 3.17 6.63 -12.35
CA TYR A 97 2.21 5.88 -11.52
C TYR A 97 0.89 6.62 -11.35
N TRP A 98 0.92 7.89 -10.95
CA TRP A 98 -0.26 8.73 -10.74
C TRP A 98 -1.21 8.70 -11.94
N ASN A 99 -0.67 8.87 -13.15
CA ASN A 99 -1.47 8.89 -14.38
C ASN A 99 -2.06 7.53 -14.76
N ARG A 100 -1.53 6.41 -14.23
CA ARG A 100 -1.95 5.04 -14.55
C ARG A 100 -2.83 4.39 -13.48
N ILE A 101 -2.81 4.90 -12.25
CA ILE A 101 -3.75 4.48 -11.21
C ILE A 101 -5.15 5.00 -11.58
N SER A 102 -5.97 4.09 -12.13
CA SER A 102 -7.35 4.40 -12.50
C SER A 102 -8.27 4.41 -11.28
N LEU A 103 -9.05 5.48 -11.14
CA LEU A 103 -10.07 5.60 -10.09
C LEU A 103 -11.24 4.62 -10.27
N HIS A 104 -11.38 4.01 -11.44
CA HIS A 104 -12.38 3.00 -11.73
C HIS A 104 -11.90 1.58 -11.40
N ASN A 105 -10.60 1.39 -11.18
CA ASN A 105 -10.07 0.10 -10.74
C ASN A 105 -10.17 -0.02 -9.22
N LEU A 106 -11.37 -0.36 -8.74
CA LEU A 106 -11.66 -0.43 -7.31
C LEU A 106 -10.82 -1.48 -6.57
N VAL A 107 -10.39 -2.55 -7.25
CA VAL A 107 -9.51 -3.57 -6.65
C VAL A 107 -8.12 -2.98 -6.40
N LEU A 108 -7.55 -2.27 -7.37
CA LEU A 108 -6.28 -1.57 -7.20
C LEU A 108 -6.37 -0.52 -6.08
N LEU A 109 -7.42 0.31 -6.09
CA LEU A 109 -7.62 1.29 -5.02
C LEU A 109 -7.75 0.63 -3.64
N ARG A 110 -8.45 -0.51 -3.55
CA ARG A 110 -8.61 -1.26 -2.30
C ARG A 110 -7.28 -1.81 -1.79
N GLY A 111 -6.44 -2.33 -2.69
CA GLY A 111 -5.11 -2.82 -2.37
C GLY A 111 -4.19 -1.71 -1.87
N ILE A 112 -4.12 -0.59 -2.59
CA ILE A 112 -3.34 0.59 -2.19
C ILE A 112 -3.83 1.12 -0.84
N TYR A 113 -5.14 1.30 -0.68
CA TYR A 113 -5.73 1.76 0.57
C TYR A 113 -5.42 0.83 1.74
N ALA A 114 -5.41 -0.49 1.51
CA ALA A 114 -5.07 -1.46 2.54
C ALA A 114 -3.59 -1.34 2.94
N LEU A 115 -2.66 -1.17 2.00
CA LEU A 115 -1.24 -0.91 2.33
C LEU A 115 -1.05 0.39 3.13
N ILE A 116 -1.71 1.48 2.73
CA ILE A 116 -1.66 2.76 3.47
C ILE A 116 -2.18 2.55 4.90
N LYS A 117 -3.28 1.82 5.06
CA LYS A 117 -3.84 1.52 6.38
C LYS A 117 -2.92 0.61 7.20
N ALA A 118 -2.28 -0.36 6.56
CA ALA A 118 -1.30 -1.24 7.20
C ALA A 118 -0.13 -0.41 7.77
N ASP A 119 0.42 0.52 6.99
CA ASP A 119 1.46 1.45 7.43
C ASP A 119 1.00 2.26 8.66
N MET A 120 -0.23 2.77 8.65
CA MET A 120 -0.76 3.53 9.78
C MET A 120 -0.87 2.72 11.07
N LEU A 121 -1.31 1.45 10.96
CA LEU A 121 -1.47 0.56 12.10
C LEU A 121 -0.11 0.10 12.64
N ALA A 122 0.84 -0.16 11.74
CA ALA A 122 2.21 -0.54 12.04
C ALA A 122 3.00 0.46 12.89
N LEU A 123 2.53 1.71 13.00
CA LEU A 123 3.14 2.75 13.84
C LEU A 123 3.02 2.44 15.33
N GLU A 124 1.98 1.72 15.75
CA GLU A 124 1.75 1.35 17.14
C GLU A 124 1.89 -0.18 17.27
N TYR A 125 2.66 -0.62 18.28
CA TYR A 125 3.00 -2.04 18.43
C TYR A 125 1.77 -2.92 18.64
N GLU A 126 0.77 -2.39 19.33
CA GLU A 126 -0.47 -3.05 19.69
C GLU A 126 -1.34 -3.38 18.48
N PHE A 127 -1.17 -2.68 17.36
CA PHE A 127 -2.00 -2.85 16.16
C PHE A 127 -1.31 -3.60 15.02
N ARG A 128 -0.24 -4.33 15.34
CA ARG A 128 0.53 -5.10 14.34
C ARG A 128 -0.30 -6.22 13.71
N GLU A 129 -1.19 -6.84 14.47
CA GLU A 129 -2.10 -7.86 13.94
C GLU A 129 -3.01 -7.25 12.86
N GLU A 130 -3.61 -6.10 13.14
CA GLU A 130 -4.43 -5.38 12.18
C GLU A 130 -3.61 -4.86 10.99
N ALA A 131 -2.36 -4.47 11.21
CA ALA A 131 -1.46 -4.10 10.12
C ALA A 131 -1.24 -5.27 9.16
N THR A 132 -0.93 -6.46 9.67
CA THR A 132 -0.76 -7.67 8.85
C THR A 132 -2.06 -8.12 8.18
N ILE A 133 -3.21 -8.01 8.86
CA ILE A 133 -4.51 -8.26 8.22
C ILE A 133 -4.71 -7.33 7.01
N ASN A 134 -4.30 -6.06 7.11
CA ASN A 134 -4.41 -5.14 5.98
C ASN A 134 -3.42 -5.47 4.85
N THR A 135 -2.22 -6.00 5.14
CA THR A 135 -1.35 -6.51 4.06
C THR A 135 -1.91 -7.76 3.40
N PHE A 136 -2.62 -8.65 4.12
CA PHE A 136 -3.36 -9.77 3.49
C PHE A 136 -4.50 -9.29 2.58
N ILE A 137 -5.19 -8.21 2.93
CA ILE A 137 -6.18 -7.60 2.03
C ILE A 137 -5.51 -7.03 0.77
N ALA A 138 -4.34 -6.41 0.91
CA ALA A 138 -3.56 -5.94 -0.23
C ALA A 138 -3.04 -7.09 -1.10
N LEU A 139 -2.62 -8.20 -0.48
CA LEU A 139 -2.22 -9.43 -1.15
C LEU A 139 -3.37 -10.00 -2.00
N ASP A 140 -4.58 -10.12 -1.45
CA ASP A 140 -5.76 -10.56 -2.19
C ASP A 140 -6.08 -9.65 -3.38
N ALA A 141 -5.98 -8.33 -3.18
CA ALA A 141 -6.17 -7.37 -4.26
C ALA A 141 -5.12 -7.55 -5.36
N SER A 142 -3.85 -7.76 -4.99
CA SER A 142 -2.78 -8.04 -5.95
C SER A 142 -3.04 -9.34 -6.71
N PHE A 143 -3.47 -10.40 -6.03
CA PHE A 143 -3.79 -11.68 -6.63
C PHE A 143 -4.90 -11.54 -7.69
N GLU A 144 -6.00 -10.89 -7.36
CA GLU A 144 -7.09 -10.62 -8.30
C GLU A 144 -6.63 -9.79 -9.52
N LEU A 145 -5.74 -8.81 -9.31
CA LEU A 145 -5.18 -8.01 -10.41
C LEU A 145 -4.27 -8.85 -11.32
N VAL A 146 -3.50 -9.77 -10.76
CA VAL A 146 -2.70 -10.74 -11.53
C VAL A 146 -3.61 -11.67 -12.33
N LEU A 147 -4.66 -12.22 -11.73
CA LEU A 147 -5.64 -13.04 -12.47
C LEU A 147 -6.27 -12.27 -13.63
N ARG A 148 -6.63 -10.99 -13.43
CA ARG A 148 -7.13 -10.11 -14.51
C ARG A 148 -6.08 -9.83 -15.57
N HIS A 149 -4.82 -9.70 -15.19
CA HIS A 149 -3.70 -9.56 -16.13
C HIS A 149 -3.55 -10.82 -16.97
N LEU A 150 -3.50 -11.99 -16.35
CA LEU A 150 -3.39 -13.29 -17.04
C LEU A 150 -4.56 -13.56 -17.98
N LYS A 151 -5.80 -13.23 -17.58
CA LYS A 151 -6.97 -13.28 -18.48
C LYS A 151 -6.78 -12.44 -19.73
N ARG A 152 -6.28 -11.21 -19.57
CA ARG A 152 -5.98 -10.32 -20.71
C ARG A 152 -4.84 -10.85 -21.58
N CYS A 153 -3.91 -11.61 -21.01
CA CYS A 153 -2.83 -12.27 -21.74
C CYS A 153 -3.23 -13.62 -22.35
N GLY A 154 -4.51 -14.00 -22.31
CA GLY A 154 -5.03 -15.18 -23.00
C GLY A 154 -5.17 -16.44 -22.14
N VAL A 155 -5.01 -16.36 -20.82
CA VAL A 155 -5.29 -17.48 -19.90
C VAL A 155 -6.78 -17.43 -19.51
N PRO A 156 -7.67 -18.30 -20.02
CA PRO A 156 -9.11 -18.13 -19.87
C PRO A 156 -9.61 -18.26 -18.42
N SER A 157 -9.01 -19.16 -17.64
CA SER A 157 -9.35 -19.39 -16.23
C SER A 157 -8.08 -19.54 -15.40
N PRO A 158 -7.35 -18.44 -15.12
CA PRO A 158 -6.10 -18.51 -14.39
C PRO A 158 -6.33 -18.96 -12.96
N SER A 159 -5.43 -19.80 -12.47
CA SER A 159 -5.39 -20.36 -11.14
C SER A 159 -4.34 -19.67 -10.25
N SER A 160 -4.30 -20.04 -8.97
CA SER A 160 -3.23 -19.59 -8.06
C SER A 160 -1.85 -20.07 -8.49
N ARG A 161 -1.75 -21.21 -9.19
CA ARG A 161 -0.49 -21.70 -9.79
C ARG A 161 -0.07 -20.85 -10.98
N ASP A 162 -1.00 -20.43 -11.83
CA ASP A 162 -0.68 -19.56 -12.97
C ASP A 162 -0.18 -18.19 -12.48
N ALA A 163 -0.78 -17.66 -11.42
CA ALA A 163 -0.32 -16.42 -10.78
C ALA A 163 1.06 -16.59 -10.12
N GLY A 164 1.32 -17.72 -9.45
CA GLY A 164 2.64 -18.02 -8.89
C GLY A 164 3.71 -18.17 -9.97
N ALA A 165 3.41 -18.88 -11.07
CA ALA A 165 4.30 -18.99 -12.22
C ALA A 165 4.57 -17.64 -12.89
N TRP A 166 3.57 -16.76 -12.96
CA TRP A 166 3.75 -15.39 -13.43
C TRP A 166 4.67 -14.58 -12.51
N LEU A 167 4.46 -14.66 -11.19
CA LEU A 167 5.28 -13.98 -10.20
C LEU A 167 6.74 -14.42 -10.34
N TYR A 168 6.97 -15.73 -10.39
CA TYR A 168 8.29 -16.33 -10.59
C TYR A 168 8.98 -15.80 -11.87
N ARG A 169 8.33 -15.92 -13.02
CA ARG A 169 8.89 -15.49 -14.32
C ARG A 169 9.14 -13.99 -14.40
N THR A 170 8.34 -13.21 -13.69
CA THR A 170 8.40 -11.75 -13.75
C THR A 170 9.45 -11.20 -12.77
N PHE A 171 9.56 -11.77 -11.57
CA PHE A 171 10.38 -11.18 -10.50
C PHE A 171 11.57 -12.05 -10.06
N ASP A 172 11.44 -13.38 -10.05
CA ASP A 172 12.44 -14.26 -9.43
C ASP A 172 13.42 -14.85 -10.45
N GLU A 173 12.88 -15.39 -11.54
CA GLU A 173 13.64 -15.99 -12.65
C GLU A 173 14.67 -15.00 -13.24
N PRO A 174 14.33 -13.72 -13.50
CA PRO A 174 15.32 -12.76 -14.00
C PRO A 174 16.48 -12.53 -13.04
N LEU A 175 16.27 -12.74 -11.74
CA LEU A 175 17.28 -12.59 -10.69
C LEU A 175 18.08 -13.87 -10.44
N GLY A 176 17.78 -14.95 -11.17
CA GLY A 176 18.42 -16.26 -11.01
C GLY A 176 17.98 -17.00 -9.74
N LEU A 177 16.84 -16.64 -9.16
CA LEU A 177 16.27 -17.32 -8.01
C LEU A 177 15.45 -18.52 -8.47
N SER A 178 15.56 -19.66 -7.77
CA SER A 178 14.79 -20.88 -8.08
C SER A 178 13.69 -21.18 -7.07
N TYR A 179 13.58 -20.41 -5.98
CA TYR A 179 12.69 -20.72 -4.86
C TYR A 179 11.20 -20.58 -5.23
N GLY A 180 10.86 -19.75 -6.22
CA GLY A 180 9.47 -19.53 -6.66
C GLY A 180 8.98 -20.51 -7.73
N GLU A 181 9.80 -21.47 -8.17
CA GLU A 181 9.41 -22.38 -9.24
C GLU A 181 8.31 -23.34 -8.77
N ASN A 182 7.19 -23.42 -9.51
CA ASN A 182 6.03 -24.28 -9.23
C ASN A 182 5.25 -23.98 -7.92
N VAL A 183 5.48 -22.83 -7.28
CA VAL A 183 4.75 -22.41 -6.06
C VAL A 183 3.45 -21.70 -6.43
N ARG A 184 2.42 -21.77 -5.57
CA ARG A 184 1.22 -20.92 -5.74
C ARG A 184 1.55 -19.47 -5.34
N TYR A 185 0.75 -18.53 -5.82
CA TYR A 185 0.91 -17.11 -5.48
C TYR A 185 0.88 -16.89 -3.95
N PHE A 186 2.04 -16.57 -3.36
CA PHE A 186 2.22 -16.32 -1.91
C PHE A 186 1.63 -17.43 -1.03
N GLU A 187 1.90 -18.70 -1.37
CA GLU A 187 1.39 -19.89 -0.68
C GLU A 187 1.78 -19.93 0.80
N GLU A 188 2.97 -19.46 1.12
CA GLU A 188 3.55 -19.43 2.46
C GLU A 188 2.70 -18.62 3.47
N PHE A 189 1.91 -17.65 3.00
CA PHE A 189 1.04 -16.82 3.84
C PHE A 189 -0.35 -17.43 4.07
N TYR A 190 -0.69 -18.54 3.40
CA TYR A 190 -2.04 -19.09 3.42
C TYR A 190 -2.46 -19.56 4.82
N ASP A 191 -1.66 -20.43 5.44
CA ASP A 191 -2.02 -21.02 6.73
C ASP A 191 -2.08 -19.95 7.83
N GLN A 192 -1.16 -18.98 7.79
CA GLN A 192 -1.12 -17.91 8.77
C GLN A 192 -2.30 -16.93 8.62
N ARG A 193 -2.70 -16.64 7.38
CA ARG A 193 -3.92 -15.87 7.12
C ARG A 193 -5.15 -16.59 7.68
N ILE A 194 -5.25 -17.91 7.53
CA ILE A 194 -6.34 -18.70 8.10
C ILE A 194 -6.33 -18.63 9.63
N GLN A 195 -5.17 -18.83 10.27
CA GLN A 195 -5.04 -18.70 11.73
C GLN A 195 -5.48 -17.33 12.25
N THR A 196 -5.10 -16.27 11.53
CA THR A 196 -5.38 -14.89 11.91
C THR A 196 -6.87 -14.55 11.84
N MET A 197 -7.56 -14.98 10.78
CA MET A 197 -8.97 -14.63 10.58
C MET A 197 -9.95 -15.65 11.18
N HIS A 198 -9.48 -16.87 11.46
CA HIS A 198 -10.30 -17.98 11.93
C HIS A 198 -9.70 -18.60 13.20
N PRO A 199 -10.02 -18.05 14.38
CA PRO A 199 -9.44 -18.50 15.65
C PRO A 199 -9.70 -19.97 15.98
N GLY A 200 -10.83 -20.54 15.51
CA GLY A 200 -11.19 -21.95 15.68
C GLY A 200 -10.81 -22.83 14.47
N SER A 201 -9.71 -22.52 13.79
CA SER A 201 -9.30 -23.27 12.59
C SER A 201 -8.61 -24.60 12.94
N ARG A 202 -8.48 -25.48 11.94
CA ARG A 202 -7.72 -26.74 12.05
C ARG A 202 -6.25 -26.56 12.45
N LEU A 203 -5.75 -25.33 12.38
CA LEU A 203 -4.36 -24.98 12.64
C LEU A 203 -4.11 -24.64 14.12
N GLY A 204 -5.14 -24.74 14.96
CA GLY A 204 -5.06 -24.59 16.42
C GLY A 204 -5.75 -23.33 16.93
N ASP A 205 -6.17 -23.40 18.19
CA ASP A 205 -6.77 -22.29 18.92
C ASP A 205 -5.66 -21.48 19.61
N MET A 206 -5.57 -20.19 19.30
CA MET A 206 -4.62 -19.28 19.95
C MET A 206 -5.33 -18.00 20.41
N PRO A 207 -4.95 -17.43 21.59
CA PRO A 207 -5.57 -16.21 22.11
C PRO A 207 -5.22 -14.96 21.31
N PHE A 208 -4.17 -15.03 20.48
CA PHE A 208 -3.74 -14.02 19.52
C PHE A 208 -3.18 -14.74 18.30
N ALA A 209 -3.27 -14.13 17.13
CA ALA A 209 -2.70 -14.72 15.93
C ALA A 209 -1.17 -14.83 16.10
N PRO A 210 -0.53 -15.98 15.79
CA PRO A 210 0.92 -16.12 15.82
C PRO A 210 1.53 -15.43 14.59
N LEU A 211 1.30 -14.12 14.50
CA LEU A 211 1.79 -13.29 13.42
C LEU A 211 3.24 -12.95 13.68
N ALA A 212 4.06 -13.19 12.67
CA ALA A 212 5.44 -12.78 12.70
C ALA A 212 5.51 -11.42 11.98
N TRP A 213 6.20 -10.46 12.59
CA TRP A 213 6.30 -9.09 12.07
C TRP A 213 7.01 -9.02 10.71
N ASP A 214 7.81 -10.04 10.42
CA ASP A 214 8.41 -10.29 9.12
C ASP A 214 7.36 -10.49 8.01
N ASP A 215 6.16 -11.01 8.28
CA ASP A 215 5.12 -11.18 7.25
C ASP A 215 4.58 -9.85 6.73
N TYR A 216 4.26 -8.94 7.66
CA TYR A 216 3.95 -7.56 7.34
C TYR A 216 5.10 -6.92 6.55
N SER A 217 6.34 -7.07 7.06
CA SER A 217 7.52 -6.46 6.47
C SER A 217 7.78 -6.96 5.05
N HIS A 218 7.64 -8.26 4.83
CA HIS A 218 7.78 -8.90 3.52
C HIS A 218 6.69 -8.39 2.59
N LEU A 219 5.40 -8.56 2.91
CA LEU A 219 4.30 -8.17 2.03
C LEU A 219 4.34 -6.67 1.70
N ARG A 220 4.65 -5.80 2.68
CA ARG A 220 4.77 -4.35 2.45
C ARG A 220 5.95 -4.00 1.55
N SER A 221 6.99 -4.83 1.51
CA SER A 221 8.15 -4.63 0.62
C SER A 221 7.87 -5.04 -0.83
N VAL A 222 7.12 -6.12 -1.07
CA VAL A 222 6.95 -6.68 -2.42
C VAL A 222 5.70 -6.18 -3.14
N LEU A 223 4.59 -5.99 -2.42
CA LEU A 223 3.30 -5.67 -3.02
C LEU A 223 3.28 -4.33 -3.79
N PRO A 224 3.90 -3.23 -3.30
CA PRO A 224 3.97 -1.99 -4.07
C PRO A 224 4.64 -2.17 -5.44
N GLY A 225 5.72 -2.97 -5.51
CA GLY A 225 6.44 -3.27 -6.75
C GLY A 225 5.58 -4.08 -7.73
N ILE A 226 4.85 -5.08 -7.23
CA ILE A 226 3.92 -5.89 -8.04
C ILE A 226 2.79 -5.01 -8.59
N LEU A 227 2.17 -4.19 -7.75
CA LEU A 227 1.10 -3.27 -8.16
C LEU A 227 1.62 -2.25 -9.18
N GLY A 228 2.82 -1.70 -8.95
CA GLY A 228 3.52 -0.79 -9.86
C GLY A 228 3.74 -1.44 -11.24
N PHE A 229 4.27 -2.66 -11.27
CA PHE A 229 4.49 -3.40 -12.51
C PHE A 229 3.16 -3.67 -13.26
N LEU A 230 2.09 -4.04 -12.56
CA LEU A 230 0.79 -4.31 -13.20
C LEU A 230 0.19 -3.08 -13.87
N ILE A 231 0.56 -1.86 -13.45
CA ILE A 231 0.08 -0.62 -14.06
C ILE A 231 1.05 -0.07 -15.11
N THR A 232 2.37 -0.12 -14.89
CA THR A 232 3.36 0.45 -15.82
C THR A 232 3.89 -0.54 -16.85
N GLY A 233 3.84 -1.84 -16.55
CA GLY A 233 4.54 -2.89 -17.29
C GLY A 233 6.07 -2.84 -17.11
N GLN A 234 6.56 -2.09 -16.12
CA GLN A 234 7.98 -1.82 -15.92
C GLN A 234 8.38 -2.15 -14.48
N HIS A 235 9.56 -2.74 -14.34
CA HIS A 235 10.21 -2.92 -13.05
C HIS A 235 10.76 -1.60 -12.51
N THR A 236 10.93 -1.52 -11.19
CA THR A 236 11.57 -0.38 -10.56
C THR A 236 13.07 -0.34 -10.92
N PRO A 237 13.72 0.84 -10.88
CA PRO A 237 15.15 0.94 -11.10
C PRO A 237 16.00 0.03 -10.21
N GLU A 238 15.63 -0.18 -8.94
CA GLU A 238 16.32 -1.09 -8.02
C GLU A 238 16.27 -2.53 -8.52
N PHE A 239 15.12 -2.98 -8.99
CA PHE A 239 15.01 -4.30 -9.59
C PHE A 239 15.92 -4.43 -10.82
N LEU A 240 16.02 -3.39 -11.64
CA LEU A 240 16.91 -3.39 -12.81
C LEU A 240 18.39 -3.43 -12.41
N GLU A 241 18.76 -2.80 -11.29
CA GLU A 241 20.10 -2.91 -10.72
C GLU A 241 20.40 -4.33 -10.21
N LEU A 242 19.46 -4.92 -9.47
CA LEU A 242 19.57 -6.32 -9.02
C LEU A 242 19.68 -7.28 -10.21
N PHE A 243 18.90 -7.06 -11.26
CA PHE A 243 18.96 -7.83 -12.50
C PHE A 243 20.32 -7.71 -13.19
N ARG A 244 20.89 -6.50 -13.29
CA ARG A 244 22.24 -6.30 -13.83
C ARG A 244 23.29 -7.03 -12.99
N ALA A 245 23.22 -6.91 -11.66
CA ALA A 245 24.12 -7.60 -10.75
C ALA A 245 24.01 -9.13 -10.85
N ALA A 246 22.79 -9.66 -10.99
CA ALA A 246 22.56 -11.09 -11.19
C ALA A 246 23.17 -11.59 -12.50
N LYS A 247 23.02 -10.85 -13.60
CA LYS A 247 23.65 -11.16 -14.89
C LYS A 247 25.18 -11.16 -14.82
N GLU A 248 25.77 -10.20 -14.12
CA GLU A 248 27.22 -10.16 -13.91
C GLU A 248 27.73 -11.39 -13.14
N ARG A 249 27.00 -11.84 -12.12
CA ARG A 249 27.35 -13.06 -11.36
C ARG A 249 27.28 -14.31 -12.24
N ALA A 250 26.21 -14.47 -13.01
CA ALA A 250 26.05 -15.59 -13.93
C ALA A 250 27.13 -15.63 -15.03
N GLY A 251 27.52 -14.45 -15.55
CA GLY A 251 28.60 -14.33 -16.54
C GLY A 251 29.99 -14.68 -15.99
N ARG A 252 30.23 -14.48 -14.69
CA ARG A 252 31.50 -14.84 -14.02
C ARG A 252 31.61 -16.32 -13.65
N SER A 253 30.50 -17.04 -13.47
CA SER A 253 30.50 -18.49 -13.20
C SER A 253 30.74 -19.37 -14.43
N SER A 254 30.96 -18.78 -15.62
CA SER A 254 31.14 -19.50 -16.90
C SER A 254 32.59 -19.54 -17.41
N ILE A 255 33.59 -19.36 -16.54
CA ILE A 255 35.03 -19.45 -16.85
C ILE A 255 35.68 -20.53 -15.97
#